data_AF-A0A9P8BF53-F1
#
_entry.id   AF-A0A9P8BF53-F1
#
_cell.length_a   1.000
_cell.length_b   1.000
_cell.length_c   1.000
_cell.angle_alpha   90.00
_cell.angle_beta   90.00
_cell.angle_gamma   90.00
#
_symmetry.space_group_name_H-M   'P 1'
#
loop_
_entity.id
_entity.type
_entity.pdbx_description
1 polymer ?
#
loop_
_entity_poly.entity_id
_entity_poly.type
_entity_poly.pdbx_seq_one_letter_code
_entity_poly.pdbx_strand_id
1 'polypeptide(L)'
;MHILEHSPGANVTRDDHGQRSVVRPRIPGHTPCISMTLPISAPPSSARRYTPVVSPPPLWIIMIFAFGPNESYYFNNGDWEAHWKNLPESLDKLLEEDEHYEARRVGCVALFPNGGWYILSKKGYHEENVPENIKADIGTKARITNIEFDAINPDRFFIGTTQTDTMYLNNMPQGCLMKGFAMGPVGGFTKVSLGYNGTWVLQGPTLKSYNINNEEIAKHISKDPDHIVNVMLSPYDDKHGFIEYHNGKFVYFLPEGWHVHVDRFKHSKVSIFFNTVVQSEVFKEVVDELEDKGKDNIQDGIKSGKHILWLLLLVGA
;
A
#
# COMPACT_ATOMS: atom_id res chain seq x y z
N MET A 1 -38.70 -15.77 -4.69
CA MET A 1 -38.31 -15.02 -5.89
C MET A 1 -37.02 -14.29 -5.55
N HIS A 2 -35.86 -14.91 -5.81
CA HIS A 2 -34.56 -14.31 -5.55
C HIS A 2 -34.15 -13.53 -6.80
N ILE A 3 -34.03 -12.22 -6.67
CA ILE A 3 -33.39 -11.38 -7.68
C ILE A 3 -31.89 -11.54 -7.45
N LEU A 4 -31.21 -12.26 -8.33
CA LEU A 4 -29.76 -12.25 -8.43
C LEU A 4 -29.36 -10.92 -9.08
N GLU A 5 -28.85 -10.00 -8.28
CA GLU A 5 -28.18 -8.81 -8.80
C GLU A 5 -26.86 -9.25 -9.44
N HIS A 6 -26.85 -9.30 -10.77
CA HIS A 6 -25.60 -9.38 -11.52
C HIS A 6 -24.83 -8.08 -11.32
N SER A 7 -23.72 -8.17 -10.58
CA SER A 7 -22.75 -7.07 -10.56
C SER A 7 -22.20 -6.88 -11.98
N PRO A 8 -22.14 -5.65 -12.51
CA PRO A 8 -21.56 -5.42 -13.82
C PRO A 8 -20.08 -5.80 -13.79
N GLY A 9 -19.69 -6.74 -14.66
CA GLY A 9 -18.29 -7.17 -14.82
C GLY A 9 -17.39 -5.98 -15.14
N ALA A 10 -16.16 -6.01 -14.61
CA ALA A 10 -15.17 -5.00 -14.93
C ALA A 10 -14.65 -5.21 -16.36
N ASN A 11 -14.66 -4.17 -17.19
CA ASN A 11 -14.09 -4.26 -18.53
C ASN A 11 -12.57 -4.14 -18.46
N VAL A 12 -11.87 -5.21 -18.81
CA VAL A 12 -10.43 -5.15 -19.11
C VAL A 12 -10.28 -4.56 -20.51
N THR A 13 -9.40 -3.58 -20.67
CA THR A 13 -9.07 -3.01 -21.99
C THR A 13 -7.60 -3.22 -22.31
N ARG A 14 -7.31 -3.46 -23.59
CA ARG A 14 -5.95 -3.63 -24.11
C ARG A 14 -5.60 -2.47 -25.03
N ASP A 15 -4.43 -1.87 -24.84
CA ASP A 15 -3.92 -0.82 -25.74
C ASP A 15 -3.02 -1.39 -26.86
N ASP A 16 -2.67 -0.54 -27.83
CA ASP A 16 -1.84 -0.90 -28.99
C ASP A 16 -0.41 -1.34 -28.59
N HIS A 17 0.00 -1.11 -27.35
CA HIS A 17 1.30 -1.51 -26.80
C HIS A 17 1.24 -2.80 -26.00
N GLY A 18 0.09 -3.50 -26.05
CA GLY A 18 -0.12 -4.76 -25.34
C GLY A 18 -0.38 -4.60 -23.85
N GLN A 19 -0.55 -3.37 -23.37
CA GLN A 19 -0.85 -3.08 -21.98
C GLN A 19 -2.31 -3.42 -21.66
N ARG A 20 -2.56 -3.94 -20.46
CA ARG A 20 -3.91 -4.19 -19.94
C ARG A 20 -4.23 -3.21 -18.82
N SER A 21 -5.47 -2.73 -18.80
CA SER A 21 -5.98 -1.85 -17.75
C SER A 21 -7.40 -2.21 -17.35
N VAL A 22 -7.69 -2.06 -16.06
CA VAL A 22 -9.05 -2.23 -15.51
C VAL A 22 -9.47 -0.95 -14.81
N VAL A 23 -10.49 -0.29 -15.37
CA VAL A 23 -11.04 0.96 -14.85
C VAL A 23 -12.48 0.74 -14.40
N ARG A 24 -12.85 1.17 -13.18
CA ARG A 24 -14.25 1.15 -12.76
C ARG A 24 -15.04 2.28 -13.45
N PRO A 25 -16.17 2.00 -14.11
CA PRO A 25 -17.08 3.05 -14.52
C PRO A 25 -17.51 3.87 -13.30
N ARG A 26 -17.52 5.20 -13.43
CA ARG A 26 -18.07 6.07 -12.38
C ARG A 26 -19.57 5.86 -12.30
N ILE A 27 -20.05 5.32 -11.18
CA ILE A 27 -21.49 5.35 -10.84
C ILE A 27 -21.71 6.62 -10.01
N PRO A 28 -22.47 7.61 -10.49
CA PRO A 28 -22.84 8.76 -9.67
C PRO A 28 -23.85 8.31 -8.59
N GLY A 29 -23.53 8.52 -7.31
CA GLY A 29 -24.55 8.71 -6.27
C GLY A 29 -25.01 7.51 -5.41
N HIS A 30 -24.11 6.70 -4.84
CA HIS A 30 -24.51 5.79 -3.76
C HIS A 30 -23.76 6.07 -2.44
N THR A 31 -24.50 6.64 -1.48
CA THR A 31 -24.11 6.78 -0.07
C THR A 31 -24.71 5.61 0.72
N PRO A 32 -23.93 4.78 1.44
CA PRO A 32 -24.50 3.77 2.31
C PRO A 32 -24.93 4.36 3.66
N CYS A 33 -26.18 4.14 4.06
CA CYS A 33 -26.69 4.43 5.40
C CYS A 33 -26.14 3.41 6.41
N ILE A 34 -25.59 3.89 7.53
CA ILE A 34 -25.17 3.05 8.66
C ILE A 34 -26.20 3.21 9.80
N SER A 35 -26.78 2.10 10.25
CA SER A 35 -27.63 2.03 11.45
C SER A 35 -26.80 1.58 12.65
N MET A 36 -26.90 2.30 13.78
CA MET A 36 -26.26 1.91 15.04
C MET A 36 -27.31 1.39 16.05
N THR A 37 -26.99 0.29 16.72
CA THR A 37 -27.72 -0.16 17.92
C THR A 37 -26.70 -0.46 19.02
N LEU A 38 -26.91 0.11 20.21
CA LEU A 38 -26.09 -0.11 21.41
C LEU A 38 -26.85 -1.02 22.40
N PRO A 39 -26.12 -1.78 23.23
CA PRO A 39 -26.58 -2.03 24.59
C PRO A 39 -25.54 -1.64 25.66
N ILE A 40 -26.10 -1.28 26.81
CA ILE A 40 -25.46 -0.79 28.05
C ILE A 40 -25.33 -1.94 29.05
N SER A 41 -24.16 -2.09 29.69
CA SER A 41 -23.97 -2.28 31.16
C SER A 41 -22.53 -2.74 31.52
N ALA A 42 -22.09 -2.40 32.74
CA ALA A 42 -20.68 -2.27 33.16
C ALA A 42 -20.31 -3.23 34.36
N PRO A 43 -19.15 -3.11 35.07
CA PRO A 43 -18.09 -4.14 35.25
C PRO A 43 -17.93 -4.55 36.75
N PRO A 44 -16.76 -4.97 37.35
CA PRO A 44 -15.44 -5.40 36.85
C PRO A 44 -14.83 -6.67 37.54
N SER A 45 -13.67 -7.18 37.05
CA SER A 45 -12.47 -7.56 37.85
C SER A 45 -11.46 -8.39 37.05
N SER A 46 -10.19 -8.30 37.47
CA SER A 46 -8.96 -8.92 36.98
C SER A 46 -8.18 -8.16 35.89
N ALA A 47 -6.88 -8.04 36.17
CA ALA A 47 -5.89 -7.23 35.46
C ALA A 47 -5.84 -7.57 33.96
N ARG A 48 -6.45 -6.71 33.14
CA ARG A 48 -6.28 -6.77 31.68
C ARG A 48 -4.92 -6.16 31.35
N ARG A 49 -4.05 -6.97 30.74
CA ARG A 49 -2.99 -6.44 29.88
C ARG A 49 -3.67 -5.51 28.89
N TYR A 50 -3.30 -4.23 28.91
CA TYR A 50 -3.63 -3.31 27.83
C TYR A 50 -2.87 -3.80 26.59
N THR A 51 -3.45 -4.71 25.83
CA THR A 51 -3.22 -4.73 24.39
C THR A 51 -4.05 -3.58 23.85
N PRO A 52 -3.43 -2.46 23.40
CA PRO A 52 -4.18 -1.47 22.68
C PRO A 52 -4.86 -2.19 21.52
N VAL A 53 -6.19 -2.16 21.48
CA VAL A 53 -6.94 -2.49 20.27
C VAL A 53 -6.68 -1.31 19.34
N VAL A 54 -5.51 -1.32 18.71
CA VAL A 54 -5.23 -0.44 17.59
C VAL A 54 -6.20 -0.92 16.53
N SER A 55 -7.28 -0.16 16.34
CA SER A 55 -8.11 -0.32 15.15
C SER A 55 -7.13 -0.30 13.98
N PRO A 56 -7.11 -1.30 13.09
CA PRO A 56 -6.20 -1.25 11.96
C PRO A 56 -6.42 0.11 11.31
N PRO A 57 -5.35 0.89 11.05
CA PRO A 57 -5.53 2.19 10.42
C PRO A 57 -6.45 1.99 9.21
N PRO A 58 -7.39 2.92 8.94
CA PRO A 58 -8.23 2.82 7.75
C PRO A 58 -7.30 2.46 6.60
N LEU A 59 -7.66 1.49 5.76
CA LEU A 59 -6.85 1.07 4.62
C LEU A 59 -6.60 2.29 3.74
N TRP A 60 -5.57 3.07 4.08
CA TRP A 60 -5.03 4.11 3.24
C TRP A 60 -4.68 3.35 1.96
N ILE A 61 -5.14 3.90 0.85
CA ILE A 61 -4.86 3.36 -0.48
C ILE A 61 -3.33 3.37 -0.61
N ILE A 62 -2.68 2.26 -0.28
CA ILE A 62 -1.26 2.07 -0.51
C ILE A 62 -1.16 1.62 -1.96
N MET A 63 -0.42 2.38 -2.75
CA MET A 63 -0.12 1.96 -4.11
C MET A 63 0.76 0.71 -4.05
N ILE A 64 0.33 -0.34 -4.73
CA ILE A 64 1.11 -1.55 -4.90
C ILE A 64 1.85 -1.43 -6.20
N PHE A 65 3.17 -1.53 -6.14
CA PHE A 65 4.03 -1.58 -7.31
C PHE A 65 4.92 -2.82 -7.19
N ALA A 66 4.87 -3.69 -8.19
CA ALA A 66 5.72 -4.87 -8.27
C ALA A 66 6.53 -4.83 -9.56
N PHE A 67 7.85 -4.82 -9.42
CA PHE A 67 8.78 -5.03 -10.52
C PHE A 67 8.87 -6.52 -10.82
N GLY A 68 8.95 -6.88 -12.10
CA GLY A 68 9.23 -8.24 -12.54
C GLY A 68 10.36 -8.29 -13.56
N PRO A 69 10.79 -9.52 -13.92
CA PRO A 69 11.83 -9.70 -14.93
C PRO A 69 11.30 -9.32 -16.33
N ASN A 70 12.19 -9.14 -17.30
CA ASN A 70 11.83 -8.95 -18.72
C ASN A 70 10.84 -7.79 -18.97
N GLU A 71 11.08 -6.65 -18.33
CA GLU A 71 10.20 -5.47 -18.39
C GLU A 71 8.74 -5.74 -17.96
N SER A 72 8.52 -6.76 -17.13
CA SER A 72 7.22 -7.01 -16.53
C SER A 72 7.00 -6.16 -15.29
N TYR A 73 5.75 -5.76 -15.09
CA TYR A 73 5.34 -5.03 -13.90
C TYR A 73 3.87 -5.21 -13.63
N TYR A 74 3.53 -4.95 -12.38
CA TYR A 74 2.17 -4.78 -11.92
C TYR A 74 2.10 -3.52 -11.07
N PHE A 75 1.09 -2.69 -11.32
CA PHE A 75 0.85 -1.46 -10.57
C PHE A 75 -0.63 -1.29 -10.28
N ASN A 76 -0.95 -0.94 -9.04
CA ASN A 76 -2.31 -0.74 -8.57
C ASN A 76 -2.34 0.47 -7.63
N ASN A 77 -3.27 1.40 -7.92
CA ASN A 77 -3.52 2.59 -7.12
C ASN A 77 -4.80 2.44 -6.27
N GLY A 78 -4.81 1.41 -5.43
CA GLY A 78 -5.97 0.95 -4.66
C GLY A 78 -7.16 0.50 -5.51
N ASP A 79 -8.36 0.77 -5.00
CA ASP A 79 -9.62 0.29 -5.59
C ASP A 79 -9.97 0.90 -6.96
N TRP A 80 -9.18 1.86 -7.45
CA TRP A 80 -9.49 2.66 -8.63
C TRP A 80 -9.07 2.01 -9.95
N GLU A 81 -7.81 1.63 -10.03
CA GLU A 81 -7.19 1.29 -11.31
C GLU A 81 -5.96 0.40 -11.10
N ALA A 82 -5.86 -0.63 -11.92
CA ALA A 82 -4.72 -1.54 -11.95
C ALA A 82 -4.25 -1.71 -13.39
N HIS A 83 -2.93 -1.75 -13.55
CA HIS A 83 -2.22 -1.82 -14.83
C HIS A 83 -1.08 -2.82 -14.70
N TRP A 84 -0.87 -3.57 -15.77
CA TRP A 84 0.24 -4.50 -15.82
C TRP A 84 0.67 -4.75 -17.26
N LYS A 85 1.89 -5.26 -17.39
CA LYS A 85 2.51 -5.59 -18.68
C LYS A 85 3.45 -6.77 -18.51
N ASN A 86 3.50 -7.61 -19.55
CA ASN A 86 4.43 -8.73 -19.67
C ASN A 86 4.43 -9.70 -18.46
N LEU A 87 3.31 -9.83 -17.75
CA LEU A 87 3.22 -10.78 -16.64
C LEU A 87 3.28 -12.23 -17.16
N PRO A 88 3.67 -13.20 -16.31
CA PRO A 88 3.49 -14.61 -16.61
C PRO A 88 2.06 -14.90 -17.05
N GLU A 89 1.87 -15.71 -18.11
CA GLU A 89 0.56 -15.92 -18.74
C GLU A 89 -0.51 -16.38 -17.74
N SER A 90 -0.14 -17.22 -16.77
CA SER A 90 -1.07 -17.69 -15.74
C SER A 90 -1.52 -16.58 -14.78
N LEU A 91 -0.61 -15.69 -14.38
CA LEU A 91 -0.96 -14.52 -13.56
C LEU A 91 -1.80 -13.51 -14.36
N ASP A 92 -1.44 -13.31 -15.62
CA ASP A 92 -2.14 -12.42 -16.54
C ASP A 92 -3.61 -12.86 -16.72
N LYS A 93 -3.84 -14.16 -16.97
CA LYS A 93 -5.19 -14.74 -17.01
C LYS A 93 -5.92 -14.64 -15.67
N LEU A 94 -5.24 -14.92 -14.55
CA LEU A 94 -5.83 -14.82 -13.22
C LEU A 94 -6.37 -13.41 -12.94
N LEU A 95 -5.64 -12.36 -13.34
CA LEU A 95 -6.04 -10.97 -13.15
C LEU A 95 -7.17 -10.52 -14.08
N GLU A 96 -7.34 -11.16 -15.25
CA GLU A 96 -8.41 -10.86 -16.21
C GLU A 96 -9.70 -11.60 -15.92
N GLU A 97 -9.61 -12.89 -15.63
CA GLU A 97 -10.74 -13.81 -15.66
C GLU A 97 -11.36 -14.04 -14.28
N ASP A 98 -10.57 -13.90 -13.21
CA ASP A 98 -11.03 -14.27 -11.88
C ASP A 98 -11.56 -13.05 -11.09
N GLU A 99 -12.88 -13.00 -10.93
CA GLU A 99 -13.57 -12.04 -10.06
C GLU A 99 -13.10 -12.10 -8.58
N HIS A 100 -12.36 -13.12 -8.19
CA HIS A 100 -11.72 -13.25 -6.87
C HIS A 100 -10.42 -12.46 -6.76
N TYR A 101 -9.75 -12.24 -7.89
CA TYR A 101 -8.53 -11.46 -8.03
C TYR A 101 -8.81 -10.26 -8.92
N GLU A 102 -9.91 -9.55 -8.63
CA GLU A 102 -10.12 -8.21 -9.16
C GLU A 102 -8.79 -7.46 -9.05
N ALA A 103 -8.17 -7.13 -10.18
CA ALA A 103 -6.83 -6.56 -10.20
C ALA A 103 -6.73 -5.33 -9.27
N ARG A 104 -7.83 -4.62 -9.00
CA ARG A 104 -7.87 -3.47 -8.10
C ARG A 104 -7.84 -3.81 -6.60
N ARG A 105 -7.99 -5.08 -6.19
CA ARG A 105 -8.12 -5.55 -4.79
C ARG A 105 -6.99 -6.46 -4.33
N VAL A 106 -5.93 -6.49 -5.10
CA VAL A 106 -4.67 -7.14 -4.75
C VAL A 106 -4.07 -6.43 -3.54
N GLY A 107 -3.52 -7.18 -2.60
CA GLY A 107 -2.87 -6.68 -1.38
C GLY A 107 -1.36 -6.89 -1.37
N CYS A 108 -0.85 -7.84 -2.14
CA CYS A 108 0.58 -8.10 -2.34
C CYS A 108 0.78 -8.80 -3.68
N VAL A 109 1.81 -8.41 -4.44
CA VAL A 109 2.30 -9.13 -5.61
C VAL A 109 3.81 -9.16 -5.54
N ALA A 110 4.39 -10.34 -5.76
CA ALA A 110 5.81 -10.51 -6.00
C ALA A 110 6.00 -11.26 -7.31
N LEU A 111 6.87 -10.75 -8.17
CA LEU A 111 7.26 -11.37 -9.43
C LEU A 111 8.70 -11.83 -9.26
N PHE A 112 9.01 -13.10 -9.48
CA PHE A 112 10.32 -13.69 -9.20
C PHE A 112 11.17 -13.81 -10.48
N PRO A 113 12.51 -13.84 -10.37
CA PRO A 113 13.40 -13.91 -11.54
C PRO A 113 13.18 -15.12 -12.45
N ASN A 114 12.71 -16.24 -11.90
CA ASN A 114 12.42 -17.48 -12.62
C ASN A 114 11.04 -17.48 -13.31
N GLY A 115 10.38 -16.33 -13.40
CA GLY A 115 9.01 -16.21 -13.95
C GLY A 115 7.92 -16.67 -12.97
N GLY A 116 8.30 -17.06 -11.75
CA GLY A 116 7.35 -17.34 -10.69
C GLY A 116 6.67 -16.09 -10.18
N TRP A 117 5.57 -16.27 -9.47
CA TRP A 117 4.83 -15.18 -8.88
C TRP A 117 4.08 -15.61 -7.62
N TYR A 118 3.81 -14.63 -6.76
CA TYR A 118 2.92 -14.71 -5.61
C TYR A 118 1.93 -13.55 -5.67
N ILE A 119 0.66 -13.83 -5.40
CA ILE A 119 -0.37 -12.80 -5.31
C ILE A 119 -1.26 -13.03 -4.10
N LEU A 120 -1.49 -11.98 -3.33
CA LEU A 120 -2.47 -11.94 -2.25
C LEU A 120 -3.65 -11.06 -2.65
N SER A 121 -4.87 -11.52 -2.40
CA SER A 121 -6.10 -10.71 -2.45
C SER A 121 -6.87 -10.80 -1.12
N LYS A 122 -8.05 -10.19 -1.06
CA LYS A 122 -8.98 -10.34 0.09
C LYS A 122 -9.51 -11.77 0.23
N LYS A 123 -9.57 -12.54 -0.86
CA LYS A 123 -10.20 -13.87 -0.88
C LYS A 123 -9.21 -15.02 -0.66
N GLY A 124 -7.91 -14.77 -0.81
CA GLY A 124 -6.88 -15.78 -0.62
C GLY A 124 -5.55 -15.34 -1.22
N TYR A 125 -4.65 -16.30 -1.40
CA TYR A 125 -3.44 -16.12 -2.18
C TYR A 125 -3.33 -17.21 -3.24
N HIS A 126 -2.61 -16.92 -4.31
CA HIS A 126 -2.12 -17.90 -5.27
C HIS A 126 -0.63 -17.71 -5.49
N GLU A 127 0.01 -18.77 -5.93
CA GLU A 127 1.41 -18.76 -6.27
C GLU A 127 1.70 -19.78 -7.36
N GLU A 128 2.71 -19.49 -8.17
CA GLU A 128 3.21 -20.41 -9.17
C GLU A 128 4.72 -20.22 -9.31
N ASN A 129 5.47 -21.32 -9.42
CA ASN A 129 6.92 -21.32 -9.64
C ASN A 129 7.72 -20.44 -8.64
N VAL A 130 7.25 -20.28 -7.41
CA VAL A 130 7.98 -19.52 -6.38
C VAL A 130 9.30 -20.24 -6.03
N PRO A 131 10.44 -19.52 -5.89
CA PRO A 131 11.70 -20.11 -5.46
C PRO A 131 11.56 -20.97 -4.21
N GLU A 132 12.14 -22.17 -4.21
CA GLU A 132 11.93 -23.18 -3.15
C GLU A 132 12.34 -22.69 -1.75
N ASN A 133 13.38 -21.85 -1.67
CA ASN A 133 13.83 -21.23 -0.43
C ASN A 133 12.79 -20.25 0.16
N ILE A 134 11.97 -19.61 -0.66
CA ILE A 134 10.87 -18.74 -0.23
C ILE A 134 9.60 -19.58 -0.02
N LYS A 135 9.36 -20.58 -0.86
CA LYS A 135 8.16 -21.43 -0.83
C LYS A 135 8.00 -22.21 0.47
N ALA A 136 9.10 -22.71 1.04
CA ALA A 136 9.09 -23.35 2.36
C ALA A 136 8.54 -22.41 3.45
N ASP A 137 8.83 -21.12 3.31
CA ASP A 137 8.35 -20.07 4.20
C ASP A 137 6.94 -19.61 3.86
N ILE A 138 6.43 -19.80 2.64
CA ILE A 138 5.04 -19.47 2.30
C ILE A 138 4.08 -20.54 2.78
N GLY A 139 4.39 -21.80 2.51
CA GLY A 139 3.49 -22.93 2.77
C GLY A 139 3.24 -23.23 4.26
N THR A 140 4.01 -22.62 5.17
CA THR A 140 3.95 -22.89 6.60
C THR A 140 3.11 -21.89 7.40
N LYS A 141 2.50 -20.86 6.78
CA LYS A 141 2.27 -19.58 7.50
C LYS A 141 0.96 -18.84 7.26
N ALA A 142 0.72 -17.89 8.17
CA ALA A 142 -0.28 -16.84 8.09
C ALA A 142 -0.21 -16.05 6.78
N ARG A 143 -1.29 -15.31 6.48
CA ARG A 143 -1.43 -14.49 5.28
C ARG A 143 -0.22 -13.56 5.07
N ILE A 144 0.47 -13.70 3.94
CA ILE A 144 1.70 -12.96 3.63
C ILE A 144 1.34 -11.63 3.01
N THR A 145 1.76 -10.56 3.65
CA THR A 145 1.40 -9.19 3.30
C THR A 145 2.48 -8.49 2.49
N ASN A 146 3.72 -8.99 2.54
CA ASN A 146 4.81 -8.46 1.73
C ASN A 146 5.85 -9.55 1.45
N ILE A 147 6.43 -9.52 0.25
CA ILE A 147 7.60 -10.31 -0.13
C ILE A 147 8.56 -9.38 -0.86
N GLU A 148 9.74 -9.20 -0.30
CA GLU A 148 10.83 -8.44 -0.91
C GLU A 148 12.03 -9.37 -1.09
N PHE A 149 12.78 -9.21 -2.16
CA PHE A 149 13.93 -10.05 -2.46
C PHE A 149 14.99 -9.28 -3.24
N ASP A 150 16.17 -9.86 -3.36
CA ASP A 150 17.25 -9.36 -4.21
C ASP A 150 17.42 -10.33 -5.40
N ALA A 151 17.21 -9.87 -6.64
CA ALA A 151 17.26 -10.77 -7.79
C ALA A 151 18.68 -11.32 -8.05
N ILE A 152 19.72 -10.66 -7.56
CA ILE A 152 21.12 -11.07 -7.73
C ILE A 152 21.52 -12.12 -6.68
N ASN A 153 20.93 -12.03 -5.49
CA ASN A 153 21.15 -12.96 -4.40
C ASN A 153 19.82 -13.61 -4.01
N PRO A 154 19.42 -14.74 -4.62
CA PRO A 154 18.11 -15.33 -4.42
C PRO A 154 17.86 -15.81 -2.98
N ASP A 155 18.91 -15.99 -2.18
CA ASP A 155 18.80 -16.32 -0.76
C ASP A 155 18.53 -15.09 0.12
N ARG A 156 18.59 -13.88 -0.43
CA ARG A 156 18.27 -12.66 0.29
C ARG A 156 16.81 -12.30 0.07
N PHE A 157 16.02 -12.45 1.12
CA PHE A 157 14.61 -12.10 1.09
C PHE A 157 14.07 -11.65 2.46
N PHE A 158 12.95 -10.96 2.38
CA PHE A 158 12.13 -10.52 3.48
C PHE A 158 10.68 -10.92 3.21
N ILE A 159 10.02 -11.56 4.18
CA ILE A 159 8.59 -11.89 4.11
C ILE A 159 7.89 -11.29 5.33
N GLY A 160 6.95 -10.38 5.07
CA GLY A 160 6.04 -9.82 6.07
C GLY A 160 4.74 -10.62 6.13
N THR A 161 4.20 -10.83 7.33
CA THR A 161 2.92 -11.55 7.51
C THR A 161 1.88 -10.69 8.22
N THR A 162 0.60 -11.07 8.15
CA THR A 162 -0.47 -10.42 8.92
C THR A 162 -0.37 -10.63 10.42
N GLN A 163 0.37 -11.65 10.86
CA GLN A 163 0.63 -11.83 12.29
C GLN A 163 1.63 -10.75 12.69
N THR A 164 1.17 -9.83 13.54
CA THR A 164 1.77 -8.53 13.82
C THR A 164 3.22 -8.56 14.29
N ASP A 165 3.75 -9.73 14.64
CA ASP A 165 5.08 -9.90 15.22
C ASP A 165 5.97 -10.89 14.46
N THR A 166 5.50 -11.44 13.32
CA THR A 166 6.24 -12.49 12.61
C THR A 166 6.69 -12.02 11.23
N MET A 167 8.01 -11.94 11.05
CA MET A 167 8.66 -11.70 9.77
C MET A 167 9.75 -12.73 9.55
N TYR A 168 9.98 -13.07 8.29
CA TYR A 168 11.02 -14.02 7.90
C TYR A 168 12.08 -13.28 7.11
N LEU A 169 13.31 -13.46 7.55
CA LEU A 169 14.48 -12.76 7.05
C LEU A 169 15.50 -13.84 6.69
N ASN A 170 16.01 -13.80 5.46
CA ASN A 170 17.12 -14.65 5.07
C ASN A 170 18.20 -13.81 4.40
N ASN A 171 19.46 -14.08 4.74
CA ASN A 171 20.67 -13.44 4.17
C ASN A 171 20.59 -11.91 4.02
N MET A 172 19.95 -11.24 4.97
CA MET A 172 19.76 -9.79 4.95
C MET A 172 21.10 -9.06 5.16
N PRO A 173 21.36 -7.93 4.48
CA PRO A 173 22.57 -7.14 4.69
C PRO A 173 22.75 -6.77 6.16
N GLN A 174 23.95 -6.93 6.70
CA GLN A 174 24.21 -6.67 8.13
C GLN A 174 23.80 -5.25 8.55
N GLY A 175 24.07 -4.25 7.70
CA GLY A 175 23.64 -2.87 7.94
C GLY A 175 22.11 -2.73 8.05
N CYS A 176 21.36 -3.47 7.23
CA CYS A 176 19.90 -3.52 7.29
C CYS A 176 19.45 -4.13 8.63
N LEU A 177 20.00 -5.29 9.00
CA LEU A 177 19.66 -5.97 10.27
C LEU A 177 19.95 -5.08 11.48
N MET A 178 21.14 -4.48 11.55
CA MET A 178 21.53 -3.61 12.65
C MET A 178 20.59 -2.41 12.80
N LYS A 179 20.17 -1.80 11.68
CA LYS A 179 19.22 -0.68 11.69
C LYS A 179 17.81 -1.14 12.07
N GLY A 180 17.37 -2.30 11.57
CA GLY A 180 16.10 -2.92 11.96
C GLY A 180 16.04 -3.20 13.46
N PHE A 181 17.10 -3.78 14.05
CA PHE A 181 17.18 -4.00 15.49
C PHE A 181 17.21 -2.68 16.28
N ALA A 182 17.92 -1.67 15.79
CA ALA A 182 17.97 -0.35 16.42
C ALA A 182 16.61 0.38 16.40
N MET A 183 15.74 0.10 15.42
CA MET A 183 14.38 0.63 15.38
C MET A 183 13.48 0.06 16.50
N GLY A 184 13.84 -1.09 17.07
CA GLY A 184 13.36 -1.58 18.36
C GLY A 184 11.85 -1.94 18.46
N PRO A 185 11.40 -2.35 19.66
CA PRO A 185 10.03 -2.83 19.94
C PRO A 185 8.97 -1.74 20.10
N VAL A 186 9.34 -0.45 20.05
CA VAL A 186 8.41 0.69 20.32
C VAL A 186 7.65 1.15 19.06
N GLY A 187 7.81 0.43 17.95
CA GLY A 187 7.08 0.72 16.72
C GLY A 187 7.44 -0.18 15.54
N GLY A 188 8.51 -0.97 15.65
CA GLY A 188 9.00 -1.82 14.58
C GLY A 188 9.38 -1.02 13.33
N PHE A 189 9.76 -1.72 12.27
CA PHE A 189 9.65 -1.14 10.94
C PHE A 189 8.32 -1.57 10.33
N THR A 190 7.67 -0.61 9.68
CA THR A 190 6.39 -0.78 9.00
C THR A 190 6.55 -1.28 7.57
N LYS A 191 7.68 -0.95 6.95
CA LYS A 191 7.99 -1.33 5.56
C LYS A 191 9.48 -1.62 5.40
N VAL A 192 9.74 -2.59 4.54
CA VAL A 192 11.05 -2.92 3.99
C VAL A 192 10.88 -2.91 2.49
N SER A 193 11.86 -2.38 1.78
CA SER A 193 12.02 -2.68 0.37
C SER A 193 13.44 -3.12 0.10
N LEU A 194 13.58 -4.28 -0.53
CA LEU A 194 14.87 -4.80 -1.00
C LEU A 194 15.00 -4.48 -2.48
N GLY A 195 16.16 -3.93 -2.84
CA GLY A 195 16.47 -3.62 -4.22
C GLY A 195 17.61 -4.48 -4.76
N TYR A 196 18.07 -4.08 -5.94
CA TYR A 196 19.18 -4.71 -6.62
C TYR A 196 20.47 -4.70 -5.79
N ASN A 197 21.15 -5.85 -5.72
CA ASN A 197 22.52 -5.98 -5.22
C ASN A 197 22.73 -5.44 -3.80
N GLY A 198 21.85 -5.82 -2.87
CA GLY A 198 21.96 -5.48 -1.46
C GLY A 198 21.60 -4.05 -1.08
N THR A 199 20.93 -3.34 -1.98
CA THR A 199 20.25 -2.08 -1.64
C THR A 199 19.00 -2.37 -0.83
N TRP A 200 18.65 -1.45 0.07
CA TRP A 200 17.49 -1.61 0.93
C TRP A 200 16.99 -0.27 1.46
N VAL A 201 15.70 -0.24 1.81
CA VAL A 201 15.06 0.82 2.58
C VAL A 201 14.31 0.19 3.75
N LEU A 202 14.49 0.76 4.94
CA LEU A 202 13.73 0.46 6.14
C LEU A 202 12.96 1.70 6.56
N GLN A 203 11.65 1.54 6.75
CA GLN A 203 10.76 2.62 7.22
C GLN A 203 10.05 2.18 8.50
N GLY A 204 10.37 2.82 9.61
CA GLY A 204 9.59 2.77 10.85
C GLY A 204 8.74 4.03 11.04
N PRO A 205 7.93 4.09 12.11
CA PRO A 205 7.07 5.25 12.40
C PRO A 205 7.84 6.56 12.58
N THR A 206 9.07 6.48 13.08
CA THR A 206 9.90 7.64 13.45
C THR A 206 11.29 7.64 12.82
N LEU A 207 11.66 6.56 12.12
CA LEU A 207 13.00 6.42 11.55
C LEU A 207 12.94 5.84 10.15
N LYS A 208 13.67 6.47 9.23
CA LYS A 208 13.92 5.96 7.88
C LYS A 208 15.42 5.78 7.73
N SER A 209 15.82 4.59 7.29
CA SER A 209 17.23 4.25 7.04
C SER A 209 17.30 3.52 5.71
N TYR A 210 18.36 3.75 4.96
CA TYR A 210 18.51 3.15 3.65
C TYR A 210 19.98 2.93 3.29
N ASN A 211 20.20 2.04 2.33
CA ASN A 211 21.45 1.84 1.61
C ASN A 211 21.08 1.74 0.12
N ILE A 212 21.38 2.78 -0.65
CA ILE A 212 20.94 2.89 -2.05
C ILE A 212 22.13 3.37 -2.87
N ASN A 213 22.42 2.65 -3.96
CA ASN A 213 23.53 2.98 -4.85
C ASN A 213 23.18 4.13 -5.81
N ASN A 214 21.91 4.25 -6.19
CA ASN A 214 21.44 5.32 -7.07
C ASN A 214 21.30 6.65 -6.32
N GLU A 215 22.12 7.62 -6.71
CA GLU A 215 22.19 8.93 -6.06
C GLU A 215 20.89 9.73 -6.18
N GLU A 216 20.15 9.64 -7.30
CA GLU A 216 18.90 10.38 -7.48
C GLU A 216 17.77 9.79 -6.63
N ILE A 217 17.64 8.45 -6.55
CA ILE A 217 16.70 7.80 -5.63
C ILE A 217 17.06 8.19 -4.18
N ALA A 218 18.33 8.09 -3.80
CA ALA A 218 18.80 8.44 -2.46
C ALA A 218 18.52 9.92 -2.11
N LYS A 219 18.70 10.83 -3.07
CA LYS A 219 18.37 12.26 -2.95
C LYS A 219 16.88 12.50 -2.72
N HIS A 220 16.00 11.77 -3.40
CA HIS A 220 14.56 11.88 -3.19
C HIS A 220 14.11 11.37 -1.82
N ILE A 221 14.76 10.32 -1.30
CA ILE A 221 14.49 9.78 0.04
C ILE A 221 15.03 10.70 1.15
N SER A 222 16.22 11.26 0.96
CA SER A 222 16.85 12.16 1.95
C SER A 222 16.23 13.55 2.00
N LYS A 223 15.69 14.05 0.88
CA LYS A 223 15.11 15.40 0.81
C LYS A 223 13.87 15.54 1.68
N ASP A 224 13.02 14.50 1.72
CA ASP A 224 11.75 14.56 2.42
C ASP A 224 11.39 13.20 3.04
N PRO A 225 12.20 12.72 4.00
CA PRO A 225 12.04 11.38 4.53
C PRO A 225 10.66 11.24 5.16
N ASP A 226 10.24 12.16 6.03
CA ASP A 226 9.03 12.02 6.84
C ASP A 226 7.74 11.92 6.01
N HIS A 227 7.69 12.55 4.83
CA HIS A 227 6.50 12.52 3.99
C HIS A 227 6.38 11.28 3.10
N ILE A 228 7.36 10.35 3.10
CA ILE A 228 7.29 9.13 2.28
C ILE A 228 6.42 8.06 2.93
N VAL A 229 5.41 7.58 2.20
CA VAL A 229 4.51 6.49 2.61
C VAL A 229 4.96 5.14 2.08
N ASN A 230 5.52 5.10 0.88
CA ASN A 230 5.95 3.85 0.25
C ASN A 230 7.26 4.05 -0.50
N VAL A 231 8.13 3.05 -0.45
CA VAL A 231 9.28 2.95 -1.33
C VAL A 231 9.32 1.52 -1.84
N MET A 232 9.39 1.36 -3.16
CA MET A 232 9.62 0.07 -3.81
C MET A 232 10.89 0.22 -4.67
N LEU A 233 11.97 -0.43 -4.27
CA LEU A 233 13.17 -0.56 -5.08
C LEU A 233 12.98 -1.68 -6.09
N SER A 234 13.55 -1.53 -7.28
CA SER A 234 13.59 -2.65 -8.22
C SER A 234 14.64 -3.67 -7.74
N PRO A 235 14.30 -4.96 -7.65
CA PRO A 235 15.27 -6.01 -7.37
C PRO A 235 16.11 -6.36 -8.61
N TYR A 236 15.75 -5.83 -9.79
CA TYR A 236 16.36 -6.18 -11.09
C TYR A 236 17.34 -5.15 -11.64
N ASP A 237 17.24 -3.89 -11.20
CA ASP A 237 18.06 -2.78 -11.71
C ASP A 237 18.15 -1.69 -10.65
N ASP A 238 19.36 -1.26 -10.30
CA ASP A 238 19.59 -0.24 -9.27
C ASP A 238 19.13 1.16 -9.69
N LYS A 239 18.87 1.37 -10.98
CA LYS A 239 18.34 2.64 -11.51
C LYS A 239 16.84 2.77 -11.34
N HIS A 240 16.14 1.71 -10.97
CA HIS A 240 14.69 1.70 -10.92
C HIS A 240 14.14 1.69 -9.49
N GLY A 241 13.10 2.47 -9.28
CA GLY A 241 12.41 2.56 -8.00
C GLY A 241 11.17 3.43 -8.07
N PHE A 242 10.33 3.32 -7.06
CA PHE A 242 9.07 4.04 -6.92
C PHE A 242 8.96 4.58 -5.50
N ILE A 243 8.62 5.86 -5.36
CA ILE A 243 8.50 6.56 -4.09
C ILE A 243 7.15 7.24 -4.05
N GLU A 244 6.33 6.90 -3.05
CA GLU A 244 5.02 7.51 -2.78
C GLU A 244 5.11 8.41 -1.55
N TYR A 245 4.48 9.59 -1.64
CA TYR A 245 4.42 10.57 -0.57
C TYR A 245 3.00 10.69 0.01
N HIS A 246 2.87 11.12 1.26
CA HIS A 246 1.60 11.29 2.00
C HIS A 246 0.61 12.22 1.29
N ASN A 247 1.12 13.17 0.49
CA ASN A 247 0.28 14.09 -0.28
C ASN A 247 -0.31 13.46 -1.56
N GLY A 248 -0.06 12.17 -1.81
CA GLY A 248 -0.43 11.52 -3.06
C GLY A 248 0.36 12.06 -4.25
N LYS A 249 1.58 12.51 -4.05
CA LYS A 249 2.56 12.62 -5.13
C LYS A 249 3.39 11.35 -5.12
N PHE A 250 3.92 11.00 -6.28
CA PHE A 250 4.92 9.97 -6.38
C PHE A 250 6.05 10.44 -7.30
N VAL A 251 7.21 9.86 -7.09
CA VAL A 251 8.37 9.97 -7.97
C VAL A 251 8.76 8.56 -8.35
N TYR A 252 9.05 8.36 -9.62
CA TYR A 252 9.43 7.05 -10.12
C TYR A 252 10.66 7.16 -11.00
N PHE A 253 11.43 6.10 -11.01
CA PHE A 253 12.58 5.87 -11.87
C PHE A 253 12.30 4.52 -12.53
N LEU A 254 11.80 4.54 -13.77
CA LEU A 254 11.28 3.35 -14.45
C LEU A 254 11.83 3.31 -15.87
N PRO A 255 11.79 2.15 -16.55
CA PRO A 255 12.01 2.09 -18.00
C PRO A 255 11.11 3.09 -18.73
N GLU A 256 11.63 3.75 -19.78
CA GLU A 256 10.92 4.81 -20.51
C GLU A 256 9.55 4.34 -21.04
N GLY A 257 9.49 3.10 -21.52
CA GLY A 257 8.24 2.48 -21.99
C GLY A 257 7.15 2.32 -20.91
N TRP A 258 7.48 2.53 -19.63
CA TRP A 258 6.51 2.48 -18.53
C TRP A 258 5.96 3.85 -18.14
N HIS A 259 6.62 4.95 -18.53
CA HIS A 259 6.29 6.30 -18.06
C HIS A 259 4.87 6.69 -18.47
N VAL A 260 4.51 6.45 -19.72
CA VAL A 260 3.16 6.72 -20.25
C VAL A 260 2.08 6.01 -19.44
N HIS A 261 2.39 4.84 -18.89
CA HIS A 261 1.47 4.04 -18.10
C HIS A 261 1.30 4.62 -16.70
N VAL A 262 2.41 4.98 -16.05
CA VAL A 262 2.40 5.52 -14.67
C VAL A 262 1.93 6.98 -14.63
N ASP A 263 2.24 7.80 -15.64
CA ASP A 263 1.83 9.21 -15.71
C ASP A 263 0.32 9.40 -15.91
N ARG A 264 -0.36 8.42 -16.49
CA ARG A 264 -1.82 8.45 -16.62
C ARG A 264 -2.52 8.40 -15.26
N PHE A 265 -1.83 7.94 -14.22
CA PHE A 265 -2.37 7.90 -12.87
C PHE A 265 -2.36 9.28 -12.24
N LYS A 266 -3.53 9.92 -12.29
CA LYS A 266 -3.85 10.99 -11.35
C LYS A 266 -4.28 10.30 -10.06
N HIS A 267 -3.65 10.62 -8.93
CA HIS A 267 -4.25 10.30 -7.63
C HIS A 267 -5.72 10.72 -7.65
N SER A 268 -6.56 9.91 -7.03
CA SER A 268 -7.98 10.23 -6.92
C SER A 268 -8.10 11.70 -6.52
N LYS A 269 -8.90 12.47 -7.27
CA LYS A 269 -9.09 13.91 -7.01
C LYS A 269 -9.43 14.18 -5.55
N VAL A 270 -9.88 13.17 -4.79
CA VAL A 270 -10.08 13.19 -3.34
C VAL A 270 -8.80 13.51 -2.56
N SER A 271 -7.63 12.90 -2.81
CA SER A 271 -6.40 13.29 -2.10
C SER A 271 -5.93 14.70 -2.46
N ILE A 272 -6.09 15.09 -3.73
CA ILE A 272 -5.83 16.47 -4.18
C ILE A 272 -6.85 17.43 -3.55
N PHE A 273 -8.13 17.06 -3.47
CA PHE A 273 -9.22 17.83 -2.91
C PHE A 273 -9.07 17.98 -1.40
N PHE A 274 -8.78 16.90 -0.66
CA PHE A 274 -8.47 16.95 0.76
C PHE A 274 -7.23 17.79 1.02
N ASN A 275 -6.15 17.65 0.24
CA ASN A 275 -5.00 18.55 0.39
C ASN A 275 -5.35 20.00 0.04
N THR A 276 -6.12 20.24 -1.02
CA THR A 276 -6.52 21.60 -1.43
C THR A 276 -7.45 22.23 -0.39
N VAL A 277 -8.40 21.48 0.15
CA VAL A 277 -9.34 21.92 1.19
C VAL A 277 -8.60 22.13 2.50
N VAL A 278 -7.82 21.17 2.98
CA VAL A 278 -7.05 21.29 4.24
C VAL A 278 -5.99 22.40 4.15
N GLN A 279 -5.42 22.66 2.97
CA GLN A 279 -4.46 23.75 2.76
C GLN A 279 -5.13 25.08 2.34
N SER A 280 -6.44 25.11 2.08
CA SER A 280 -7.14 26.34 1.72
C SER A 280 -7.18 27.32 2.89
N GLU A 281 -7.10 28.61 2.59
CA GLU A 281 -7.27 29.66 3.61
C GLU A 281 -8.63 29.55 4.30
N VAL A 282 -9.67 29.15 3.58
CA VAL A 282 -11.01 28.93 4.13
C VAL A 282 -11.02 27.87 5.23
N PHE A 283 -10.30 26.75 5.06
CA PHE A 283 -10.21 25.74 6.11
C PHE A 283 -9.40 26.21 7.31
N LYS A 284 -8.34 26.99 7.08
CA LYS A 284 -7.56 27.61 8.17
C LYS A 284 -8.39 28.60 8.95
N GLU A 285 -9.14 29.48 8.28
CA GLU A 285 -10.06 30.43 8.92
C GLU A 285 -11.14 29.72 9.75
N VAL A 286 -11.70 28.61 9.24
CA VAL A 286 -12.68 27.81 10.00
C VAL A 286 -12.04 27.13 11.22
N VAL A 287 -10.80 26.63 11.10
CA VAL A 287 -10.07 26.04 12.24
C VAL A 287 -9.75 27.12 13.28
N ASP A 288 -9.25 28.27 12.85
CA ASP A 288 -8.90 29.40 13.72
C ASP A 288 -10.15 29.96 14.42
N GLU A 289 -11.27 30.11 13.69
CA GLU A 289 -12.55 30.53 14.25
C GLU A 289 -13.12 29.51 15.25
N LEU A 290 -12.91 28.21 15.02
CA LEU A 290 -13.27 27.17 15.98
C LEU A 290 -12.37 27.21 17.21
N GLU A 291 -11.04 27.33 17.07
CA GLU A 291 -10.11 27.46 18.18
C GLU A 291 -10.41 28.68 19.06
N ASP A 292 -10.76 29.82 18.45
CA ASP A 292 -11.17 31.02 19.17
C ASP A 292 -12.52 30.86 19.87
N LYS A 293 -13.46 30.10 19.28
CA LYS A 293 -14.79 29.83 19.87
C LYS A 293 -14.80 28.70 20.90
N GLY A 294 -13.74 27.90 21.01
CA GLY A 294 -13.79 26.62 21.73
C GLY A 294 -12.62 26.31 22.65
N LYS A 295 -12.08 27.31 23.35
CA LYS A 295 -11.06 27.10 24.40
C LYS A 295 -11.50 26.19 25.55
N ASP A 296 -12.79 25.86 25.69
CA ASP A 296 -13.26 24.99 26.79
C ASP A 296 -13.82 23.61 26.36
N ASN A 297 -14.00 23.28 25.07
CA ASN A 297 -14.67 22.02 24.67
C ASN A 297 -14.10 21.29 23.42
N ILE A 298 -13.06 21.81 22.76
CA ILE A 298 -12.60 21.26 21.46
C ILE A 298 -11.67 20.05 21.59
N GLN A 299 -10.92 19.93 22.69
CA GLN A 299 -9.95 18.83 22.85
C GLN A 299 -10.59 17.43 22.84
N ASP A 300 -11.86 17.31 23.23
CA ASP A 300 -12.60 16.04 23.23
C ASP A 300 -13.26 15.73 21.87
N GLY A 301 -13.66 16.77 21.13
CA GLY A 301 -14.30 16.65 19.82
C GLY A 301 -13.34 16.16 18.72
N ILE A 302 -12.12 16.71 18.68
CA ILE A 302 -11.10 16.33 17.70
C ILE A 302 -10.59 14.91 17.93
N LYS A 303 -10.46 14.47 19.20
CA LYS A 303 -10.11 13.08 19.54
C LYS A 303 -11.18 12.06 19.13
N SER A 304 -12.44 12.50 18.95
CA SER A 304 -13.57 11.61 18.63
C SER A 304 -13.86 11.42 17.13
N GLY A 305 -13.19 12.15 16.24
CA GLY A 305 -13.41 12.07 14.78
C GLY A 305 -14.76 12.57 14.26
N LYS A 306 -15.69 13.00 15.13
CA LYS A 306 -17.06 13.39 14.76
C LYS A 306 -17.16 14.71 14.00
N HIS A 307 -16.23 15.65 14.21
CA HIS A 307 -16.28 16.96 13.56
C HIS A 307 -15.73 16.97 12.11
N ILE A 308 -14.82 16.05 11.78
CA ILE A 308 -14.29 15.91 10.41
C ILE A 308 -15.40 15.44 9.46
N LEU A 309 -16.27 14.53 9.91
CA LEU A 309 -17.41 14.07 9.11
C LEU A 309 -18.45 15.18 8.86
N TRP A 310 -18.66 16.07 9.84
CA TRP A 310 -19.54 17.23 9.71
C TRP A 310 -19.00 18.29 8.74
N LEU A 311 -17.69 18.57 8.78
CA LEU A 311 -17.04 19.46 7.81
C LEU A 311 -17.11 18.91 6.38
N LEU A 312 -16.95 17.59 6.22
CA LEU A 312 -17.03 16.94 4.90
C LEU A 312 -18.43 17.00 4.28
N LEU A 313 -19.48 16.99 5.11
CA LEU A 313 -20.86 17.16 4.65
C LEU A 313 -21.19 18.60 4.25
N LEU A 314 -20.53 19.60 4.85
CA LEU A 314 -20.74 21.02 4.54
C LEU A 314 -20.02 21.47 3.26
N VAL A 315 -18.85 20.91 2.95
CA VAL A 315 -18.06 21.29 1.77
C VAL A 315 -18.44 20.44 0.53
N GLY A 316 -19.19 19.34 0.72
CA GLY A 316 -19.66 18.45 -0.33
C GLY A 316 -21.07 18.76 -0.88
N ALA A 317 -21.74 19.82 -0.41
CA ALA A 317 -23.01 20.34 -0.91
C ALA A 317 -22.77 21.59 -1.78
#